data_AF-A0AAV8W3Z6-F1
#
_entry.id   AF-A0AAV8W3Z6-F1
#
_cell.length_a   1.000
_cell.length_b   1.000
_cell.length_c   1.000
_cell.angle_alpha   90.00
_cell.angle_beta   90.00
_cell.angle_gamma   90.00
#
_symmetry.space_group_name_H-M   'P 1'
#
loop_
_entity.id
_entity.type
_entity.pdbx_description
1 polymer ?
#
loop_
_entity_poly.entity_id
_entity_poly.type
_entity_poly.pdbx_seq_one_letter_code
_entity_poly.pdbx_strand_id
1 'polypeptide(L)'
;MGQWMGLIMSKTVWLLNLGRRALKQIVGILTGHCRLRRHLHLMVIEESPLCPECGEGEDTPIHLLGHCIAFGRLRHKVFGTGELQGEEMGSLPWTKILTFIRASGKLEEGNRRNVDR
;
A
#
# COMPACT_ATOMS: atom_id res chain seq x y z
N MET A 1 38.81 0.94 18.70
CA MET A 1 37.40 1.03 19.13
C MET A 1 36.89 2.41 18.75
N GLY A 2 36.12 2.51 17.68
CA GLY A 2 35.66 3.80 17.14
C GLY A 2 34.24 3.66 16.61
N GLN A 3 33.28 3.82 17.50
CA GLN A 3 31.98 4.48 17.30
C GLN A 3 31.37 4.46 15.87
N TRP A 4 30.93 3.29 15.40
CA TRP A 4 29.96 3.15 14.30
C TRP A 4 28.58 2.76 14.87
N MET A 5 28.00 3.62 15.70
CA MET A 5 26.71 3.34 16.37
C MET A 5 25.77 4.53 16.23
N GLY A 6 25.40 4.85 14.99
CA GLY A 6 24.48 5.95 14.71
C GLY A 6 23.96 5.98 13.28
N LEU A 7 23.76 4.83 12.63
CA LEU A 7 23.02 4.81 11.37
C LEU A 7 21.53 4.99 11.70
N ILE A 8 21.05 6.23 11.56
CA ILE A 8 19.68 6.46 11.11
C ILE A 8 19.53 5.56 9.87
N MET A 9 18.80 4.45 9.95
CA MET A 9 18.57 3.60 8.78
C MET A 9 17.91 4.45 7.71
N SER A 10 18.67 4.82 6.68
CA SER A 10 18.12 5.57 5.56
C SER A 10 17.03 4.74 4.89
N LYS A 11 16.02 5.41 4.33
CA LYS A 11 14.93 4.77 3.56
C LYS A 11 15.45 3.71 2.59
N THR A 12 16.59 4.00 1.94
CA THR A 12 17.29 3.07 1.03
C THR A 12 17.80 1.81 1.74
N VAL A 13 18.52 1.94 2.86
CA VAL A 13 19.02 0.79 3.62
C VAL A 13 17.86 -0.08 4.10
N TRP A 14 16.77 0.54 4.58
CA TRP A 14 15.58 -0.21 4.99
C TRP A 14 14.97 -1.00 3.82
N LEU A 15 14.82 -0.39 2.64
CA LEU A 15 14.31 -1.09 1.44
C LEU A 15 15.20 -2.26 1.00
N LEU A 16 16.52 -2.07 1.01
CA LEU A 16 17.48 -3.10 0.60
C LEU A 16 17.47 -4.32 1.54
N ASN A 17 17.04 -4.15 2.79
CA ASN A 17 16.91 -5.24 3.75
C ASN A 17 15.55 -5.96 3.70
N LEU A 18 14.62 -5.52 2.83
CA LEU A 18 13.33 -6.19 2.66
C LEU A 18 13.45 -7.42 1.74
N GLY A 19 12.74 -8.49 2.10
CA GLY A 19 12.50 -9.59 1.17
C GLY A 19 11.71 -9.14 -0.07
N ARG A 20 11.91 -9.81 -1.21
CA ARG A 20 11.33 -9.45 -2.53
C ARG A 20 9.84 -9.09 -2.49
N ARG A 21 9.02 -9.88 -1.80
CA ARG A 21 7.57 -9.63 -1.67
C ARG A 21 7.27 -8.29 -0.99
N ALA A 22 7.95 -8.01 0.12
CA ALA A 22 7.78 -6.78 0.88
C ALA A 22 8.24 -5.55 0.07
N LEU A 23 9.38 -5.68 -0.60
CA LEU A 23 9.92 -4.63 -1.47
C LEU A 23 8.96 -4.30 -2.62
N LYS A 24 8.43 -5.32 -3.32
CA LYS A 24 7.43 -5.14 -4.38
C LYS A 24 6.17 -4.44 -3.89
N GLN A 25 5.65 -4.84 -2.72
CA GLN A 25 4.45 -4.24 -2.13
C GLN A 25 4.66 -2.75 -1.84
N ILE A 26 5.76 -2.39 -1.18
CA ILE A 26 5.98 -0.99 -0.82
C ILE A 26 6.30 -0.13 -2.04
N VAL A 27 7.17 -0.58 -2.95
CA VAL A 27 7.50 0.17 -4.17
C VAL A 27 6.26 0.37 -5.04
N GLY A 28 5.43 -0.67 -5.19
CA GLY A 28 4.19 -0.57 -5.95
C GLY A 28 3.19 0.42 -5.35
N ILE A 29 3.11 0.51 -4.02
CA ILE A 29 2.24 1.49 -3.35
C ILE A 29 2.78 2.90 -3.52
N LEU A 30 4.09 3.11 -3.32
CA LEU A 30 4.71 4.42 -3.43
C LEU A 30 4.66 4.99 -4.85
N THR A 31 4.66 4.13 -5.87
CA THR A 31 4.70 4.55 -7.28
C THR A 31 3.36 4.38 -8.01
N GLY A 32 2.32 3.85 -7.36
CA GLY A 32 1.06 3.51 -8.01
C GLY A 32 1.06 2.23 -8.86
N HIS A 33 2.20 1.55 -9.00
CA HIS A 33 2.35 0.32 -9.79
C HIS A 33 2.09 -0.92 -8.92
N CYS A 34 0.85 -1.07 -8.47
CA CYS A 34 0.42 -2.21 -7.65
C CYS A 34 -0.88 -2.81 -8.18
N ARG A 35 -1.26 -3.99 -7.67
CA ARG A 35 -2.44 -4.76 -8.14
C ARG A 35 -3.77 -4.23 -7.56
N LEU A 36 -3.92 -2.91 -7.49
CA LEU A 36 -5.21 -2.28 -7.23
C LEU A 36 -5.94 -2.08 -8.56
N ARG A 37 -7.28 -2.07 -8.53
CA ARG A 37 -8.09 -2.07 -9.77
C ARG A 37 -7.80 -0.90 -10.69
N ARG A 38 -7.45 0.29 -10.19
CA ARG A 38 -7.11 1.43 -11.06
C ARG A 38 -5.96 1.11 -12.01
N HIS A 39 -4.88 0.52 -11.47
CA HIS A 39 -3.72 0.14 -12.29
C HIS A 39 -4.05 -1.04 -13.20
N LEU A 40 -4.80 -2.03 -12.73
CA LEU A 40 -5.23 -3.16 -13.56
C LEU A 40 -6.16 -2.73 -14.70
N HIS A 41 -7.02 -1.73 -14.46
CA HIS A 41 -7.89 -1.15 -15.47
C HIS A 41 -7.11 -0.40 -16.55
N LEU A 42 -6.07 0.37 -16.18
CA LEU A 42 -5.13 0.97 -17.14
C LEU A 42 -4.45 -0.07 -18.02
N MET A 43 -4.19 -1.26 -17.46
CA MET A 43 -3.60 -2.39 -18.16
C MET A 43 -4.62 -3.25 -18.92
N VAL A 44 -5.91 -2.85 -18.94
CA VAL A 44 -7.00 -3.59 -19.61
C VAL A 44 -7.19 -5.02 -19.04
N ILE A 45 -6.89 -5.20 -17.74
CA ILE A 45 -7.05 -6.47 -17.02
C ILE A 45 -8.36 -6.50 -16.22
N GLU A 46 -8.76 -5.38 -15.63
CA GLU A 46 -10.04 -5.23 -14.90
C GLU A 46 -10.95 -4.26 -15.66
N GLU A 47 -12.24 -4.55 -15.69
CA GLU A 47 -13.24 -3.74 -16.43
C GLU A 47 -13.52 -2.39 -15.76
N SER A 48 -13.36 -2.31 -14.44
CA SER A 48 -13.66 -1.11 -13.65
C SER A 48 -12.51 -0.73 -12.73
N PRO A 49 -12.17 0.56 -12.61
CA PRO A 49 -11.17 1.04 -11.68
C PRO A 49 -11.70 1.16 -10.23
N LEU A 50 -13.00 0.95 -9.98
CA LEU A 50 -13.64 1.25 -8.69
C LEU A 50 -13.18 0.32 -7.56
N CYS A 51 -13.10 0.88 -6.35
CA CYS A 51 -12.78 0.10 -5.16
C CYS A 51 -13.84 -0.98 -4.89
N PRO A 52 -13.46 -2.27 -4.80
CA PRO A 52 -14.42 -3.35 -4.53
C PRO A 52 -14.97 -3.33 -3.10
N GLU A 53 -14.27 -2.69 -2.17
CA GLU A 53 -14.58 -2.77 -0.74
C GLU A 53 -15.61 -1.73 -0.32
N CYS A 54 -15.55 -0.52 -0.88
CA CYS A 54 -16.51 0.54 -0.59
C CYS A 54 -17.43 0.89 -1.76
N GLY A 55 -17.10 0.48 -2.99
CA GLY A 55 -17.87 0.85 -4.19
C GLY A 55 -17.71 2.30 -4.64
N GLU A 56 -16.96 3.12 -3.90
CA GLU A 56 -16.79 4.55 -4.14
C GLU A 56 -15.34 4.90 -4.44
N GLY A 57 -15.10 5.74 -5.45
CA GLY A 57 -13.77 6.17 -5.87
C GLY A 57 -12.94 5.09 -6.56
N GLU A 58 -11.83 5.50 -7.17
CA GLU A 58 -10.90 4.59 -7.83
C GLU A 58 -10.04 3.84 -6.80
N ASP A 59 -9.85 2.54 -7.02
CA ASP A 59 -8.98 1.67 -6.22
C ASP A 59 -7.51 2.03 -6.47
N THR A 60 -7.02 3.02 -5.73
CA THR A 60 -5.67 3.57 -5.81
C THR A 60 -4.98 3.51 -4.45
N PRO A 61 -3.64 3.63 -4.38
CA PRO A 61 -2.94 3.75 -3.11
C PRO A 61 -3.42 4.95 -2.29
N ILE A 62 -3.74 6.07 -2.95
CA ILE A 62 -4.26 7.29 -2.30
C ILE A 62 -5.64 7.02 -1.70
N HIS A 63 -6.54 6.35 -2.44
CA HIS A 63 -7.84 5.98 -1.88
C HIS A 63 -7.70 5.01 -0.69
N LEU A 64 -6.90 3.95 -0.86
CA LEU A 64 -6.67 2.91 0.14
C LEU A 64 -6.06 3.48 1.44
N LEU A 65 -4.96 4.25 1.33
CA LEU A 65 -4.26 4.85 2.46
C LEU A 65 -4.97 6.08 3.03
N GLY A 66 -5.82 6.74 2.25
CA GLY A 66 -6.38 8.04 2.59
C GLY A 66 -7.74 7.95 3.22
N HIS A 67 -8.72 7.52 2.44
CA HIS A 67 -10.12 7.84 2.72
C HIS A 67 -11.09 6.72 2.37
N CYS A 68 -10.62 5.54 1.93
CA CYS A 68 -11.51 4.39 1.71
C CYS A 68 -12.26 4.05 3.01
N ILE A 69 -13.59 4.21 3.03
CA ILE A 69 -14.41 4.02 4.23
C ILE A 69 -14.28 2.61 4.82
N ALA A 70 -14.08 1.59 3.97
CA ALA A 70 -13.90 0.21 4.39
C ALA A 70 -12.65 0.00 5.27
N PHE A 71 -11.62 0.84 5.09
CA PHE A 71 -10.35 0.73 5.83
C PHE A 71 -10.15 1.78 6.93
N GLY A 72 -11.17 2.59 7.25
CA GLY A 72 -11.04 3.65 8.27
C GLY A 72 -10.60 3.14 9.64
N ARG A 73 -11.18 2.03 10.12
CA ARG A 73 -10.77 1.41 11.39
C ARG A 73 -9.32 0.90 11.36
N LEU A 74 -8.88 0.32 10.24
CA LEU A 74 -7.52 -0.16 10.09
C LEU A 74 -6.52 0.99 10.03
N ARG A 75 -6.86 2.08 9.32
CA ARG A 75 -6.05 3.30 9.30
C ARG A 75 -5.91 3.87 10.70
N HIS A 76 -7.00 3.98 11.46
CA HIS A 76 -6.94 4.46 12.83
C HIS A 76 -6.04 3.59 13.70
N LYS A 77 -6.14 2.26 13.57
CA LYS A 77 -5.28 1.32 14.32
C LYS A 77 -3.79 1.47 13.99
N VAL A 78 -3.43 1.74 12.74
CA VAL A 78 -2.01 1.77 12.30
C VAL A 78 -1.41 3.18 12.34
N PHE A 79 -2.14 4.16 11.84
CA PHE A 79 -1.70 5.54 11.67
C PHE A 79 -2.21 6.48 12.78
N GLY A 80 -3.22 6.08 13.56
CA GLY A 80 -3.83 6.92 14.60
C GLY A 80 -4.95 7.83 14.12
N THR A 81 -5.31 7.78 12.83
CA THR A 81 -6.40 8.55 12.24
C THR A 81 -7.20 7.69 11.25
N GLY A 82 -8.50 7.96 11.15
CA GLY A 82 -9.41 7.27 10.21
C GLY A 82 -9.30 7.78 8.78
N GLU A 83 -8.76 8.98 8.57
CA GLU A 83 -8.57 9.61 7.27
C GLU A 83 -7.21 10.31 7.19
N LEU A 84 -6.62 10.32 6.00
CA LEU A 84 -5.35 10.98 5.70
C LEU A 84 -5.49 11.78 4.41
N GLN A 85 -5.07 13.03 4.46
CA GLN A 85 -4.94 13.93 3.31
C GLN A 85 -3.61 13.68 2.58
N GLY A 86 -3.52 14.13 1.32
CA GLY A 86 -2.37 13.86 0.45
C GLY A 86 -1.02 14.31 1.01
N GLU A 87 -0.98 15.42 1.73
CA GLU A 87 0.24 15.96 2.37
C GLU A 87 0.72 15.08 3.54
N GLU A 88 -0.22 14.52 4.30
CA GLU A 88 0.07 13.65 5.45
C GLU A 88 0.66 12.31 5.00
N MET A 89 0.25 11.82 3.82
CA MET A 89 0.72 10.55 3.25
C MET A 89 2.24 10.54 3.00
N GLY A 90 2.81 11.65 2.56
CA GLY A 90 4.24 11.76 2.27
C GLY A 90 5.13 11.58 3.50
N SER A 91 4.56 11.83 4.69
CA SER A 91 5.25 11.78 5.98
C SER A 91 5.05 10.45 6.72
N LEU A 92 4.24 9.53 6.18
CA LEU A 92 3.97 8.25 6.82
C LEU A 92 5.24 7.38 6.90
N PRO A 93 5.52 6.76 8.07
CA PRO A 93 6.59 5.78 8.18
C PRO A 93 6.34 4.60 7.24
N TRP A 94 7.33 4.27 6.40
CA TRP A 94 7.24 3.17 5.43
C TRP A 94 6.98 1.81 6.09
N THR A 95 7.46 1.62 7.32
CA THR A 95 7.15 0.46 8.15
C THR A 95 5.65 0.34 8.44
N LYS A 96 5.00 1.45 8.82
CA LYS A 96 3.55 1.50 9.06
C LYS A 96 2.76 1.31 7.77
N ILE A 97 3.21 1.90 6.65
CA ILE A 97 2.62 1.67 5.33
C ILE A 97 2.60 0.17 5.00
N LEU A 98 3.75 -0.50 5.13
CA LEU A 98 3.85 -1.94 4.88
C LEU A 98 2.96 -2.78 5.82
N THR A 99 2.90 -2.43 7.12
CA THR A 99 1.99 -3.07 8.07
C THR A 99 0.53 -2.91 7.65
N PHE A 100 0.12 -1.70 7.25
CA PHE A 100 -1.23 -1.41 6.80
C PHE A 100 -1.61 -2.20 5.55
N ILE A 101 -0.76 -2.19 4.52
CA ILE A 101 -1.01 -2.91 3.25
C ILE A 101 -1.16 -4.42 3.47
N ARG A 102 -0.38 -4.99 4.39
CA ARG A 102 -0.50 -6.42 4.71
C ARG A 102 -1.80 -6.71 5.46
N ALA A 103 -2.13 -5.88 6.45
CA ALA A 103 -3.35 -6.03 7.22
C ALA A 103 -4.62 -5.76 6.40
N SER A 104 -4.54 -5.00 5.31
CA SER A 104 -5.68 -4.74 4.43
C SER A 104 -6.00 -5.91 3.48
N GLY A 105 -5.08 -6.86 3.30
CA GLY A 105 -5.25 -8.01 2.37
C GLY A 105 -5.20 -7.65 0.88
N LYS A 106 -5.14 -6.36 0.52
CA LYS A 106 -5.29 -5.90 -0.88
C LYS A 106 -4.17 -6.35 -1.82
N LEU A 107 -2.96 -6.56 -1.31
CA LEU A 107 -1.78 -6.93 -2.11
C LEU A 107 -1.24 -8.33 -1.79
N GLU A 108 -2.11 -9.26 -1.38
CA GLU A 108 -1.72 -10.65 -1.21
C GLU A 108 -1.62 -11.38 -2.56
N GLU A 109 -0.45 -11.97 -2.83
CA GLU A 109 -0.24 -12.83 -3.99
C GLU A 109 -0.80 -14.22 -3.67
N GLY A 110 -1.92 -14.60 -4.29
CA GLY A 110 -2.48 -15.93 -4.09
C GLY A 110 -3.92 -16.17 -4.53
N ASN A 111 -4.78 -15.14 -4.61
CA ASN A 111 -6.16 -15.35 -5.07
C ASN A 111 -6.24 -15.40 -6.60
N ARG A 112 -5.83 -16.54 -7.17
CA ARG A 112 -6.18 -16.92 -8.54
C ARG A 112 -7.70 -17.08 -8.62
N ARG A 113 -8.42 -16.01 -8.96
CA ARG A 113 -9.67 -16.21 -9.70
C ARG A 113 -9.23 -16.69 -11.08
N ASN A 114 -9.30 -18.01 -11.29
CA ASN A 114 -9.37 -18.55 -12.64
C ASN A 114 -10.47 -17.76 -13.33
N VAL A 115 -10.08 -16.89 -14.26
CA VAL A 115 -11.00 -16.46 -15.29
C VAL A 115 -10.89 -17.55 -16.32
N ASP A 116 -11.75 -18.55 -16.19
CA ASP A 116 -12.01 -19.48 -17.27
C ASP A 116 -12.40 -18.63 -18.49
N ARG A 117 -11.56 -18.67 -19.52
CA ARG A 117 -11.85 -18.23 -20.88
C ARG A 117 -11.68 -19.44 -21.78
#